data_AF-A0A1H9M2S9-F1
#
_entry.id   AF-A0A1H9M2S9-F1
#
_cell.length_a   1.000
_cell.length_b   1.000
_cell.length_c   1.000
_cell.angle_alpha   90.00
_cell.angle_beta   90.00
_cell.angle_gamma   90.00
#
_symmetry.space_group_name_H-M   'P 1'
#
loop_
_entity.id
_entity.type
_entity.pdbx_description
1 polymer ?
#
loop_
_entity_poly.entity_id
_entity_poly.type
_entity_poly.pdbx_seq_one_letter_code
_entity_poly.pdbx_strand_id
1 'polypeptide(L)'
;MAEAATSFFLFSKIKLMKKITYLLLLLFSIISCSTHMNDNENNTIIGKWNWVESSGGIAGITTTPQSSGKSIQLEISNTKVKKYVDGILVLESSYSIQTGISIFGGEKKLIIYDNDSKQSFTITANQLILNDECYDCYFNRYIKD
;
A
#
# COMPACT_ATOMS: atom_id res chain seq x y z
N MET A 1 -48.52 -34.12 49.94
CA MET A 1 -47.78 -32.84 49.98
C MET A 1 -46.42 -32.90 49.26
N ALA A 2 -46.01 -34.03 48.65
CA ALA A 2 -44.68 -34.19 48.03
C ALA A 2 -44.64 -33.97 46.49
N GLU A 3 -45.77 -34.02 45.77
CA GLU A 3 -45.79 -33.89 44.29
C GLU A 3 -45.68 -32.44 43.77
N ALA A 4 -46.10 -31.44 44.54
CA ALA A 4 -46.08 -30.05 44.09
C ALA A 4 -44.66 -29.44 44.11
N ALA A 5 -43.79 -29.91 45.01
CA ALA A 5 -42.45 -29.37 45.18
C ALA A 5 -41.52 -29.78 44.02
N THR A 6 -41.58 -31.04 43.58
CA THR A 6 -40.72 -31.57 42.50
C THR A 6 -41.00 -30.90 41.15
N SER A 7 -42.27 -30.64 40.84
CA SER A 7 -42.68 -29.88 39.64
C SER A 7 -42.09 -28.46 39.62
N PHE A 8 -42.20 -27.72 40.71
CA PHE A 8 -41.73 -26.33 40.80
C PHE A 8 -40.21 -26.19 40.61
N PHE A 9 -39.42 -27.11 41.16
CA PHE A 9 -37.96 -27.13 40.98
C PHE A 9 -37.53 -27.44 39.54
N LEU A 10 -38.26 -28.30 38.82
CA LEU A 10 -37.99 -28.59 37.40
C LEU A 10 -38.31 -27.40 36.50
N PHE A 11 -39.47 -26.74 36.69
CA PHE A 11 -39.84 -25.55 35.90
C PHE A 11 -38.87 -24.37 36.11
N SER A 12 -38.36 -24.21 37.34
CA SER A 12 -37.34 -23.20 37.68
C SER A 12 -36.02 -23.44 36.95
N LYS A 13 -35.52 -24.69 36.95
CA LYS A 13 -34.28 -25.06 36.22
C LYS A 13 -34.40 -24.86 34.72
N ILE A 14 -35.55 -25.17 34.11
CA ILE A 14 -35.80 -24.99 32.67
C ILE A 14 -35.80 -23.50 32.28
N LYS A 15 -36.40 -22.62 33.11
CA LYS A 15 -36.36 -21.16 32.91
C LYS A 15 -34.94 -20.59 33.04
N LEU A 16 -34.14 -21.12 33.97
CA LEU A 16 -32.76 -20.68 34.19
C LEU A 16 -31.83 -21.13 33.05
N MET A 17 -31.99 -22.37 32.57
CA MET A 17 -31.22 -22.90 31.43
C MET A 17 -31.52 -22.15 30.14
N LYS A 18 -32.78 -21.79 29.85
CA LYS A 18 -33.14 -20.95 28.71
C LYS A 18 -32.47 -19.57 28.75
N LYS A 19 -32.43 -18.91 29.92
CA LYS A 19 -31.75 -17.60 30.08
C LYS A 19 -30.23 -17.71 29.85
N ILE A 20 -29.61 -18.81 30.26
CA ILE A 20 -28.18 -19.07 30.04
C ILE A 20 -27.90 -19.37 28.56
N THR A 21 -28.81 -20.07 27.86
CA THR A 21 -28.70 -20.29 26.40
C THR A 21 -28.78 -18.99 25.61
N TYR A 22 -29.65 -18.05 25.99
CA TYR A 22 -29.71 -16.72 25.36
C TYR A 22 -28.45 -15.87 25.63
N LEU A 23 -27.81 -16.04 26.79
CA LEU A 23 -26.59 -15.32 27.15
C LEU A 23 -25.36 -15.83 26.38
N LEU A 24 -25.26 -17.15 26.14
CA LEU A 24 -24.18 -17.76 25.36
C LEU A 24 -24.28 -17.48 23.86
N LEU A 25 -25.49 -17.27 23.32
CA LEU A 25 -25.70 -16.92 21.91
C LEU A 25 -25.27 -15.47 21.59
N LEU A 26 -25.24 -14.58 22.60
CA LEU A 26 -24.84 -13.18 22.44
C LEU A 26 -23.31 -12.99 22.36
N LEU A 27 -22.54 -13.94 22.90
CA LEU A 27 -21.07 -13.86 23.02
C LEU A 27 -20.30 -14.33 21.78
N PHE A 28 -20.95 -14.95 20.80
CA PHE A 28 -20.32 -15.38 19.54
C PHE A 28 -20.34 -14.32 18.43
N SER A 29 -20.82 -13.11 18.71
CA SER A 29 -20.95 -12.04 17.71
C SER A 29 -19.76 -11.08 17.61
N ILE A 30 -18.67 -11.28 18.38
CA ILE A 30 -17.40 -10.60 18.09
C ILE A 30 -16.64 -11.36 16.99
N ILE A 31 -17.30 -11.36 15.83
CA ILE A 31 -16.74 -11.75 14.55
C ILE A 31 -15.52 -10.86 14.31
N SER A 32 -14.38 -11.53 14.21
CA SER A 32 -13.21 -11.17 13.43
C SER A 32 -13.33 -9.81 12.74
N CYS A 33 -12.70 -8.79 13.31
CA CYS A 33 -12.26 -7.65 12.53
C CYS A 33 -11.13 -8.17 11.63
N SER A 34 -11.47 -8.85 10.54
CA SER A 34 -10.58 -8.84 9.40
C SER A 34 -10.49 -7.38 9.00
N THR A 35 -9.32 -6.78 9.15
CA THR A 35 -8.99 -5.62 8.35
C THR A 35 -9.17 -6.09 6.91
N HIS A 36 -10.33 -5.80 6.32
CA HIS A 36 -10.39 -5.55 4.91
C HIS A 36 -9.47 -4.34 4.72
N MET A 37 -8.19 -4.63 4.54
CA MET A 37 -7.39 -3.77 3.70
C MET A 37 -8.19 -3.75 2.41
N ASN A 38 -8.88 -2.65 2.17
CA ASN A 38 -9.34 -2.34 0.85
C ASN A 38 -8.07 -2.39 -0.01
N ASP A 39 -7.86 -3.48 -0.73
CA ASP A 39 -6.84 -3.59 -1.78
C ASP A 39 -7.05 -2.52 -2.88
N ASN A 40 -8.11 -1.72 -2.75
CA ASN A 40 -8.45 -0.54 -3.54
C ASN A 40 -7.93 0.81 -2.99
N GLU A 41 -7.12 0.86 -1.92
CA GLU A 41 -6.32 2.07 -1.58
C GLU A 41 -4.91 2.06 -2.22
N ASN A 42 -4.73 1.21 -3.23
CA ASN A 42 -3.66 1.36 -4.19
C ASN A 42 -3.98 2.55 -5.09
N ASN A 43 -3.51 3.74 -4.68
CA ASN A 43 -3.04 4.78 -5.59
C ASN A 43 -1.96 4.15 -6.50
N THR A 44 -2.42 3.38 -7.47
CA THR A 44 -1.64 2.33 -8.11
C THR A 44 -0.66 2.97 -9.08
N ILE A 45 0.63 2.85 -8.78
CA ILE A 45 1.72 3.27 -9.65
C ILE A 45 1.86 2.38 -10.88
N ILE A 46 1.03 1.35 -11.02
CA ILE A 46 1.03 0.42 -12.13
C ILE A 46 0.68 1.15 -13.43
N GLY A 47 1.48 0.88 -14.47
CA GLY A 47 1.31 1.46 -15.79
C GLY A 47 2.64 1.70 -16.48
N LYS A 48 2.55 2.36 -17.63
CA LYS A 48 3.68 2.85 -18.38
C LYS A 48 3.79 4.36 -18.19
N TRP A 49 5.00 4.83 -17.99
CA TRP A 49 5.28 6.21 -17.60
C TRP A 49 6.44 6.76 -18.41
N ASN A 50 6.16 7.79 -19.20
CA ASN A 50 7.15 8.48 -20.02
C ASN A 50 7.80 9.61 -19.21
N TRP A 51 9.13 9.61 -19.18
CA TRP A 51 9.91 10.58 -18.43
C TRP A 51 9.81 11.98 -19.02
N VAL A 52 9.59 12.97 -18.16
CA VAL A 52 9.53 14.39 -18.51
C VAL A 52 10.81 15.10 -18.09
N GLU A 53 11.24 14.88 -16.85
CA GLU A 53 12.48 15.46 -16.33
C GLU A 53 13.00 14.73 -15.10
N SER A 54 14.29 14.90 -14.86
CA SER A 54 14.95 14.59 -13.59
C SER A 54 15.67 15.84 -13.12
N SER A 55 15.61 16.15 -11.83
CA SER A 55 16.33 17.29 -11.27
C SER A 55 16.82 16.98 -9.87
N GLY A 56 18.02 17.46 -9.56
CA GLY A 56 18.76 17.12 -8.36
C GLY A 56 20.25 16.95 -8.66
N GLY A 57 20.90 16.05 -7.92
CA GLY A 57 22.35 15.94 -7.92
C GLY A 57 23.03 17.10 -7.17
N ILE A 58 24.32 16.95 -6.89
CA ILE A 58 25.15 17.98 -6.23
C ILE A 58 25.09 19.32 -7.00
N ALA A 59 24.96 19.25 -8.34
CA ALA A 59 24.89 20.42 -9.19
C ALA A 59 23.48 21.03 -9.33
N GLY A 60 22.43 20.36 -8.83
CA GLY A 60 21.05 20.83 -8.94
C GLY A 60 20.56 20.97 -10.40
N ILE A 61 21.05 20.14 -11.31
CA ILE A 61 20.77 20.27 -12.74
C ILE A 61 19.47 19.56 -13.08
N THR A 62 18.64 20.23 -13.88
CA THR A 62 17.46 19.63 -14.50
C THR A 62 17.81 19.08 -15.88
N THR A 63 17.49 17.80 -16.09
CA THR A 63 17.67 17.10 -17.36
C THR A 63 16.31 16.72 -17.92
N THR A 64 16.11 16.88 -19.23
CA THR A 64 14.87 16.54 -19.95
C THR A 64 15.22 15.71 -21.19
N PRO A 65 14.23 15.14 -21.90
CA PRO A 65 14.48 14.51 -23.19
C PRO A 65 15.19 15.44 -24.17
N GLN A 66 14.82 16.72 -24.20
CA GLN A 66 15.39 17.72 -25.10
C GLN A 66 16.85 18.06 -24.74
N SER A 67 17.19 18.18 -23.45
CA SER A 67 18.56 18.52 -23.05
C SER A 67 19.52 17.33 -23.05
N SER A 68 19.01 16.11 -22.90
CA SER A 68 19.84 14.89 -22.90
C SER A 68 19.88 14.14 -24.23
N GLY A 69 18.90 14.34 -25.11
CA GLY A 69 18.69 13.53 -26.30
C GLY A 69 18.22 12.10 -26.01
N LYS A 70 17.83 11.79 -24.76
CA LYS A 70 17.41 10.46 -24.32
C LYS A 70 15.91 10.39 -24.14
N SER A 71 15.34 9.22 -24.40
CA SER A 71 14.01 8.83 -23.97
C SER A 71 14.11 7.85 -22.80
N ILE A 72 13.29 8.05 -21.77
CA ILE A 72 13.25 7.16 -20.60
C ILE A 72 11.79 6.77 -20.35
N GLN A 73 11.53 5.47 -20.17
CA GLN A 73 10.22 4.94 -19.83
C GLN A 73 10.33 4.02 -18.62
N LEU A 74 9.36 4.11 -17.72
CA LEU A 74 9.13 3.11 -16.68
C LEU A 74 7.92 2.25 -17.04
N GLU A 75 8.05 0.94 -16.89
CA GLU A 75 6.93 0.01 -16.85
C GLU A 75 6.81 -0.59 -15.46
N ILE A 76 5.70 -0.31 -14.78
CA ILE A 76 5.43 -0.77 -13.43
C ILE A 76 4.28 -1.75 -13.46
N SER A 77 4.54 -2.98 -13.02
CA SER A 77 3.58 -4.07 -12.85
C SER A 77 3.33 -4.32 -11.37
N ASN A 78 2.48 -5.28 -11.00
CA ASN A 78 2.23 -5.60 -9.58
C ASN A 78 3.48 -5.99 -8.78
N THR A 79 4.52 -6.53 -9.45
CA THR A 79 5.68 -7.11 -8.75
C THR A 79 7.01 -6.53 -9.20
N LYS A 80 7.06 -5.86 -10.36
CA LYS A 80 8.30 -5.41 -10.98
C LYS A 80 8.19 -3.99 -11.52
N VAL A 81 9.30 -3.25 -11.40
CA VAL A 81 9.58 -2.02 -12.13
C VAL A 81 10.65 -2.33 -13.18
N LYS A 82 10.42 -1.87 -14.41
CA LYS A 82 11.38 -1.89 -15.50
C LYS A 82 11.67 -0.48 -15.95
N LYS A 83 12.93 -0.18 -16.23
CA LYS A 83 13.36 1.09 -16.83
C LYS A 83 13.96 0.83 -18.20
N TYR A 84 13.48 1.57 -19.17
CA TYR A 84 13.98 1.59 -20.53
C TYR A 84 14.64 2.94 -20.80
N VAL A 85 15.79 2.91 -21.48
CA VAL A 85 16.47 4.10 -22.02
C VAL A 85 16.64 3.87 -23.51
N ASP A 86 16.07 4.75 -24.32
CA ASP A 86 16.09 4.63 -25.79
C ASP A 86 15.58 3.26 -26.29
N GLY A 87 14.51 2.78 -25.63
CA GLY A 87 13.88 1.49 -25.92
C GLY A 87 14.62 0.26 -25.37
N ILE A 88 15.81 0.43 -24.78
CA ILE A 88 16.63 -0.65 -24.26
C ILE A 88 16.34 -0.82 -22.76
N LEU A 89 16.04 -2.05 -22.32
CA LEU A 89 15.89 -2.38 -20.91
C LEU A 89 17.22 -2.22 -20.18
N VAL A 90 17.32 -1.28 -19.24
CA VAL A 90 18.54 -1.02 -18.46
C VAL A 90 18.42 -1.37 -16.98
N LEU A 91 17.20 -1.53 -16.48
CA LEU A 91 16.94 -1.96 -15.11
C LEU A 91 15.64 -2.76 -15.05
N GLU A 92 15.66 -3.85 -14.29
CA GLU A 92 14.49 -4.61 -13.85
C GLU A 92 14.70 -4.92 -12.37
N SER A 93 13.73 -4.58 -11.53
CA SER A 93 13.79 -4.87 -10.09
C SER A 93 12.39 -5.18 -9.57
N SER A 94 12.32 -6.11 -8.62
CA SER A 94 11.12 -6.29 -7.82
C SER A 94 11.00 -5.13 -6.82
N TYR A 95 9.78 -4.90 -6.34
CA TYR A 95 9.56 -3.86 -5.35
C TYR A 95 8.45 -4.22 -4.37
N SER A 96 8.45 -3.51 -3.23
CA SER A 96 7.30 -3.45 -2.32
C SER A 96 6.95 -1.99 -2.03
N ILE A 97 5.72 -1.73 -1.59
CA ILE A 97 5.29 -0.42 -1.11
C ILE A 97 5.06 -0.51 0.39
N GLN A 98 5.71 0.36 1.15
CA GLN A 98 5.58 0.42 2.61
C GLN A 98 5.43 1.88 3.06
N THR A 99 4.69 2.11 4.14
CA THR A 99 4.68 3.42 4.79
C THR A 99 5.92 3.52 5.68
N GLY A 100 6.67 4.63 5.57
CA GLY A 100 7.85 4.86 6.39
C GLY A 100 8.22 6.33 6.47
N ILE A 101 9.17 6.65 7.35
CA ILE A 101 9.69 8.01 7.52
C ILE A 101 10.53 8.37 6.29
N SER A 102 10.17 9.49 5.65
CA SER A 102 10.92 10.04 4.53
C SER A 102 12.08 10.90 5.04
N ILE A 103 13.20 10.90 4.30
CA ILE A 103 14.31 11.83 4.55
C ILE A 103 13.89 13.29 4.38
N PHE A 104 12.82 13.53 3.63
CA PHE A 104 12.20 14.83 3.42
C PHE A 104 11.18 15.19 4.52
N GLY A 105 11.09 14.38 5.57
CA GLY A 105 10.20 14.57 6.71
C GLY A 105 8.82 13.91 6.54
N GLY A 106 8.24 13.57 7.69
CA GLY A 106 6.93 12.92 7.79
C GLY A 106 6.91 11.46 7.35
N GLU A 107 5.77 10.81 7.53
CA GLU A 107 5.49 9.47 6.99
C GLU A 107 5.00 9.57 5.54
N LYS A 108 5.56 8.74 4.65
CA LYS A 108 5.19 8.66 3.24
C LYS A 108 5.09 7.20 2.79
N LYS A 109 4.37 6.96 1.69
CA LYS A 109 4.47 5.68 0.96
C LYS A 109 5.80 5.65 0.20
N LEU A 110 6.58 4.61 0.45
CA LEU A 110 7.91 4.38 -0.11
C LEU A 110 7.88 3.13 -0.99
N ILE A 111 8.42 3.23 -2.20
CA ILE A 111 8.81 2.09 -3.03
C ILE A 111 10.16 1.61 -2.50
N ILE A 112 10.25 0.33 -2.16
CA ILE A 112 11.49 -0.31 -1.70
C ILE A 112 11.88 -1.36 -2.74
N TYR A 113 13.06 -1.18 -3.34
CA TYR A 113 13.62 -2.06 -4.38
C TYR A 113 14.50 -3.16 -3.79
N ASP A 114 14.87 -4.15 -4.60
CA ASP A 114 15.67 -5.32 -4.18
C ASP A 114 17.05 -4.96 -3.59
N ASN A 115 17.60 -3.80 -3.97
CA ASN A 115 18.88 -3.30 -3.49
C ASN A 115 18.74 -2.37 -2.26
N ASP A 116 17.60 -2.40 -1.58
CA ASP A 116 17.23 -1.53 -0.46
C ASP A 116 17.16 -0.04 -0.76
N SER A 117 17.32 0.37 -2.03
CA SER A 117 17.06 1.75 -2.43
C SER A 117 15.58 2.07 -2.27
N LYS A 118 15.29 3.32 -1.92
CA LYS A 118 13.94 3.78 -1.59
C LYS A 118 13.59 5.02 -2.39
N GLN A 119 12.34 5.10 -2.82
CA GLN A 119 11.76 6.29 -3.42
C GLN A 119 10.41 6.60 -2.77
N SER A 120 10.20 7.84 -2.32
CA SER A 120 8.83 8.29 -2.06
C SER A 120 8.17 8.69 -3.38
N PHE A 121 6.84 8.57 -3.44
CA PHE A 121 6.11 8.91 -4.65
C PHE A 121 4.87 9.76 -4.40
N THR A 122 4.51 10.53 -5.41
CA THR A 122 3.21 11.20 -5.52
C THR A 122 2.63 10.84 -6.88
N ILE A 123 1.37 10.44 -6.89
CA ILE A 123 0.70 9.98 -8.10
C ILE A 123 -0.67 10.65 -8.25
N THR A 124 -0.97 11.01 -9.48
CA THR A 124 -2.30 11.44 -9.95
C THR A 124 -2.70 10.56 -11.15
N ALA A 125 -3.85 10.81 -11.77
CA ALA A 125 -4.29 10.05 -12.94
C ALA A 125 -3.24 10.00 -14.07
N ASN A 126 -2.55 11.13 -14.32
CA ASN A 126 -1.67 11.29 -15.49
C ASN A 126 -0.20 11.59 -15.14
N GLN A 127 0.14 11.72 -13.86
CA GLN A 127 1.49 12.09 -13.44
C GLN A 127 1.98 11.21 -12.29
N LEU A 128 3.22 10.75 -12.40
CA LEU A 128 3.98 10.07 -11.36
C LEU A 128 5.24 10.90 -11.05
N ILE A 129 5.41 11.26 -9.79
CA ILE A 129 6.63 11.87 -9.27
C ILE A 129 7.30 10.84 -8.36
N LEU A 130 8.59 10.57 -8.60
CA LEU A 130 9.43 9.74 -7.75
C LEU A 130 10.56 10.60 -7.18
N ASN A 131 10.72 10.60 -5.85
CA ASN A 131 11.83 11.26 -5.18
C ASN A 131 12.73 10.19 -4.59
N ASP A 132 14.00 10.18 -5.00
CA ASP A 132 15.01 9.33 -4.37
C ASP A 132 15.14 9.72 -2.90
N GLU A 133 15.04 8.74 -2.00
CA GLU A 133 15.22 8.97 -0.55
C GLU A 133 16.72 9.05 -0.21
N CYS A 134 17.39 10.04 -0.81
CA CYS A 134 18.81 10.35 -0.72
C CYS A 134 19.02 11.87 -0.92
N TYR A 135 19.90 12.49 -0.12
CA TYR A 135 20.06 13.96 -0.09
C TYR A 135 20.52 14.59 -1.41
N ASP A 136 21.45 13.95 -2.12
CA ASP A 136 22.03 14.48 -3.37
C ASP A 136 21.56 13.69 -4.60
N CYS A 137 20.44 13.00 -4.50
CA CYS A 137 19.87 12.24 -5.61
C CYS A 137 18.85 13.08 -6.37
N TYR A 138 17.96 12.43 -7.12
CA TYR A 138 17.09 13.08 -8.07
C TYR A 138 15.63 12.92 -7.66
N PHE A 139 14.83 13.95 -7.94
CA PHE A 139 13.43 13.74 -8.20
C PHE A 139 13.22 13.54 -9.71
N ASN A 140 12.22 12.75 -10.06
CA ASN A 140 11.90 12.38 -11.42
C ASN A 140 10.40 12.58 -11.65
N ARG A 141 10.03 13.29 -12.72
CA ARG A 141 8.64 13.47 -13.14
C ARG A 141 8.36 12.66 -14.39
N TYR A 142 7.24 11.96 -14.38
CA TYR A 142 6.74 11.17 -15.50
C TYR A 142 5.29 11.51 -15.79
N ILE A 143 4.90 11.36 -17.05
CA ILE A 143 3.51 11.37 -17.50
C ILE A 143 3.09 9.97 -17.91
N LYS A 144 1.80 9.65 -17.75
CA LYS A 144 1.27 8.36 -18.17
C LYS A 144 1.32 8.25 -19.70
N ASP A 145 1.73 7.08 -20.20
CA ASP A 145 1.66 6.72 -21.63
C ASP A 145 0.21 6.53 -22.09
#